data_AF-A0A931YZP6-F1
#
_entry.id   AF-A0A931YZP6-F1
#
_cell.length_a   1.000
_cell.length_b   1.000
_cell.length_c   1.000
_cell.angle_alpha   90.00
_cell.angle_beta   90.00
_cell.angle_gamma   90.00
#
_symmetry.space_group_name_H-M   'P 1'
#
loop_
_entity.id
_entity.type
_entity.pdbx_description
1 polymer ?
#
loop_
_entity_poly.entity_id
_entity_poly.type
_entity_poly.pdbx_seq_one_letter_code
_entity_poly.pdbx_strand_id
1 'polypeptide(L)' 'MDAHAGAVRTTWNAAERTMHYAIDCPRCGGEIRHPVKPRWGDPAFLEEFGEEIRLVAFDLLLYHLEDAHDDAHQ' A
#
# COMPACT_ATOMS: atom_id res chain seq x y z
N MET A 1 -7.44 22.65 2.77
CA MET A 1 -7.54 21.66 3.86
C MET A 1 -7.52 20.31 3.19
N ASP A 2 -6.36 19.70 3.00
CA ASP A 2 -6.25 18.37 2.39
C ASP A 2 -4.99 17.69 2.91
N ALA A 3 -5.02 17.27 4.16
CA ALA A 3 -4.10 16.24 4.62
C ALA A 3 -4.70 14.91 4.20
N HIS A 4 -4.53 14.56 2.91
CA HIS A 4 -5.01 13.29 2.36
C HIS A 4 -4.47 12.14 3.21
N ALA A 5 -5.39 11.40 3.83
CA ALA A 5 -5.08 10.18 4.55
C ALA A 5 -4.22 9.25 3.68
N GLY A 6 -2.99 8.98 4.13
CA GLY A 6 -2.09 7.95 3.62
C GLY A 6 -1.75 8.04 2.13
N ALA A 7 -0.77 8.86 1.75
CA ALA A 7 -0.20 8.76 0.42
C ALA A 7 0.44 7.37 0.26
N VAL A 8 -0.16 6.53 -0.60
CA VAL A 8 0.41 5.23 -0.97
C VAL A 8 1.79 5.47 -1.59
N ARG A 9 2.80 4.83 -1.00
CA ARG A 9 4.19 4.91 -1.46
C ARG A 9 4.49 3.71 -2.33
N THR A 10 5.07 3.93 -3.51
CA THR A 10 5.64 2.86 -4.33
C THR A 10 7.17 2.91 -4.24
N THR A 11 7.83 1.76 -4.34
CA THR A 11 9.29 1.67 -4.28
C THR A 11 9.78 0.63 -5.27
N TRP A 12 10.80 1.00 -6.04
CA TRP A 12 11.55 0.11 -6.93
C TRP A 12 12.99 -0.02 -6.45
N ASN A 13 13.45 -1.26 -6.27
CA ASN A 13 14.85 -1.59 -6.04
C ASN A 13 15.46 -2.22 -7.31
N ALA A 14 16.29 -1.47 -8.01
CA ALA A 14 16.93 -1.91 -9.25
C ALA A 14 17.93 -3.06 -9.05
N ALA A 15 18.64 -3.10 -7.92
CA ALA A 15 19.66 -4.12 -7.64
C ALA A 15 19.02 -5.49 -7.39
N GLU A 16 17.92 -5.51 -6.64
CA GLU A 16 17.19 -6.74 -6.28
C GLU A 16 16.09 -7.09 -7.27
N ARG A 17 15.78 -6.17 -8.19
CA ARG A 17 14.63 -6.24 -9.10
C ARG A 17 13.30 -6.45 -8.37
N THR A 18 13.12 -5.80 -7.23
CA THR A 18 11.92 -5.92 -6.40
C THR A 18 11.12 -4.62 -6.36
N MET A 19 9.80 -4.74 -6.42
CA MET A 19 8.86 -3.62 -6.31
C MET A 19 7.91 -3.83 -5.16
N HIS A 20 7.55 -2.75 -4.48
CA HIS A 20 6.61 -2.78 -3.36
C HIS A 20 5.74 -1.53 -3.38
N TYR A 21 4.55 -1.64 -2.80
CA TYR A 21 3.79 -0.47 -2.34
C TYR A 21 3.53 -0.57 -0.85
N ALA A 22 3.35 0.58 -0.20
CA ALA A 22 3.08 0.69 1.22
C ALA A 22 2.08 1.80 1.52
N ILE A 23 1.25 1.59 2.54
CA ILE A 23 0.35 2.59 3.12
C ILE A 23 0.47 2.53 4.65
N ASP A 24 0.45 3.70 5.30
CA ASP A 24 0.48 3.76 6.76
C ASP A 24 -0.94 3.79 7.31
N CYS A 25 -1.19 3.00 8.35
CA CYS A 25 -2.42 3.08 9.11
C CYS A 25 -2.44 4.40 9.89
N PRO A 26 -3.45 5.27 9.69
CA PRO A 26 -3.53 6.54 10.40
C PRO A 26 -3.91 6.38 11.88
N ARG A 27 -4.39 5.19 12.31
CA ARG A 27 -4.81 4.94 13.70
C ARG A 27 -3.67 4.47 14.60
N CYS A 28 -2.80 3.58 14.12
CA CYS A 28 -1.68 3.04 14.91
C CYS A 28 -0.29 3.38 14.36
N GLY A 29 -0.20 3.96 13.17
CA GLY A 29 1.08 4.22 12.50
C GLY A 29 1.76 2.98 11.91
N GLY A 30 1.09 1.82 11.91
CA GLY A 30 1.61 0.59 11.30
C GLY A 30 1.74 0.71 9.79
N GLU A 31 2.88 0.28 9.23
CA GLU A 31 3.08 0.22 7.78
C GLU A 31 2.53 -1.09 7.22
N ILE A 32 1.63 -0.99 6.24
CA ILE A 32 1.10 -2.12 5.48
C ILE A 32 1.86 -2.15 4.16
N ARG A 33 2.85 -3.06 4.07
CA ARG A 33 3.73 -3.18 2.90
C ARG A 33 3.41 -4.45 2.11
N HIS A 34 3.18 -4.29 0.80
CA HIS A 34 2.89 -5.40 -0.09
C HIS A 34 3.89 -5.48 -1.25
N PRO A 35 4.45 -6.66 -1.55
CA PRO A 35 5.28 -6.84 -2.74
C PRO A 35 4.43 -6.78 -4.01
N VAL A 36 4.92 -6.06 -5.01
CA VAL A 36 4.42 -6.15 -6.38
C VAL A 36 5.22 -7.23 -7.08
N LYS A 37 4.52 -8.21 -7.66
CA LYS A 37 5.14 -9.27 -8.47
C LYS A 37 4.96 -8.92 -9.95
N PRO A 38 5.87 -8.16 -10.58
CA PRO A 38 5.75 -7.78 -11.98
C PRO A 38 6.22 -8.88 -12.93
N ARG A 39 5.78 -8.74 -14.18
CA ARG A 39 6.53 -9.14 -15.38
C ARG A 39 7.94 -8.52 -15.32
N TRP A 40 8.94 -9.27 -14.90
CA TRP A 40 10.38 -8.96 -15.07
C TRP A 40 10.96 -7.75 -14.31
N GLY A 41 10.26 -7.13 -13.37
CA GLY A 41 10.80 -5.98 -12.63
C GLY A 41 10.78 -4.68 -13.43
N ASP A 42 9.78 -4.48 -14.28
CA ASP A 42 9.62 -3.24 -15.04
C ASP A 42 9.11 -2.11 -14.13
N PRO A 43 9.89 -1.03 -13.90
CA PRO A 43 9.47 0.09 -13.07
C PRO A 43 8.27 0.85 -13.64
N ALA A 44 8.08 0.82 -14.96
CA ALA A 44 6.96 1.50 -15.62
C ALA A 44 5.61 0.94 -15.15
N PHE A 45 5.58 -0.31 -14.68
CA PHE A 45 4.38 -0.92 -14.10
C PHE A 45 3.84 -0.11 -12.90
N LEU A 46 4.71 0.43 -12.04
CA LEU A 46 4.26 1.20 -10.87
C LEU A 46 3.62 2.53 -11.26
N GLU A 47 4.04 3.09 -12.39
CA GLU A 47 3.49 4.33 -12.94
C GLU A 47 2.18 4.05 -13.68
N GLU A 48 2.18 3.04 -14.57
CA GLU A 48 1.01 2.64 -15.37
C GLU A 48 -0.17 2.23 -14.48
N PHE A 49 0.08 1.45 -13.43
CA PHE A 49 -0.96 0.90 -12.55
C PHE A 49 -1.07 1.64 -11.21
N GLY A 50 -0.62 2.90 -11.15
CA GLY A 50 -0.59 3.66 -9.90
C GLY A 50 -1.97 3.92 -9.28
N GLU A 51 -3.04 3.94 -10.08
CA GLU A 51 -4.42 4.06 -9.60
C GLU A 51 -4.94 2.76 -9.00
N GLU A 52 -4.73 1.64 -9.68
CA GLU A 52 -5.11 0.31 -9.22
C GLU A 52 -4.34 -0.08 -7.95
N ILE A 53 -3.05 0.23 -7.90
CA ILE A 53 -2.23 0.04 -6.69
C ILE A 53 -2.81 0.81 -5.52
N ARG A 54 -3.29 2.04 -5.74
CA ARG A 54 -3.94 2.84 -4.68
C ARG A 54 -5.21 2.18 -4.18
N LEU A 55 -6.07 1.69 -5.08
CA LEU A 55 -7.31 1.00 -4.70
C LEU A 55 -7.03 -0.24 -3.85
N VAL A 56 -6.07 -1.07 -4.26
CA VAL A 56 -5.70 -2.28 -3.50
C VAL A 56 -5.06 -1.92 -2.15
N ALA A 57 -4.20 -0.89 -2.12
CA ALA A 57 -3.61 -0.42 -0.86
C ALA A 57 -4.68 0.07 0.14
N PHE A 58 -5.71 0.77 -0.34
CA PHE A 58 -6.82 1.19 0.51
C PHE A 58 -7.66 0.01 1.01
N ASP A 59 -7.91 -0.99 0.17
CA ASP A 59 -8.60 -2.23 0.59
C ASP A 59 -7.84 -2.95 1.71
N LEU A 60 -6.51 -3.08 1.58
CA LEU A 60 -5.66 -3.63 2.64
C LEU A 60 -5.68 -2.78 3.92
N LEU A 61 -5.77 -1.45 3.80
CA LEU A 61 -5.92 -0.57 4.95
C LEU A 61 -7.27 -0.79 5.65
N LEU A 62 -8.37 -0.93 4.89
CA LEU A 62 -9.69 -1.22 5.46
C LEU A 62 -9.66 -2.55 6.22
N TYR A 63 -9.11 -3.60 5.62
CA TYR A 63 -8.96 -4.89 6.32
C TYR A 63 -8.14 -4.77 7.60
N HIS A 64 -7.05 -4.01 7.60
CA HIS A 64 -6.27 -3.77 8.81
C HIS A 64 -7.06 -3.01 9.88
N LEU A 65 -7.85 -2.00 9.48
CA LEU A 65 -8.70 -1.25 10.40
C LEU A 65 -9.80 -2.15 11.00
N GLU A 66 -10.35 -3.07 10.22
CA GLU A 66 -11.34 -4.03 10.72
C GLU A 66 -10.70 -5.05 11.69
N ASP A 67 -9.57 -5.64 11.32
CA ASP A 67 -8.93 -6.69 12.12
C ASP A 67 -8.24 -6.17 13.39
N ALA A 68 -7.49 -5.07 13.29
CA ALA A 68 -6.64 -4.58 14.38
C ALA A 68 -7.32 -3.51 15.24
N HIS A 69 -8.43 -2.94 14.78
CA HIS A 69 -8.99 -1.72 15.34
C HIS A 69 -10.53 -1.71 15.47
N ASP A 70 -11.25 -2.71 14.98
CA ASP A 70 -12.68 -2.80 15.23
C ASP A 70 -12.94 -3.38 16.63
N ASP A 71 -13.17 -2.48 17.58
CA ASP A 71 -13.49 -2.82 18.97
C ASP A 71 -14.95 -3.31 19.14
N ALA A 72 -15.73 -3.45 18.04
CA ALA A 72 -17.18 -3.64 18.07
C ALA A 72 -17.67 -5.10 18.11
N HIS A 73 -16.79 -6.09 18.30
CA HIS A 73 -17.17 -7.51 18.43
C HIS A 73 -16.61 -8.19 19.70
N GLN A 74 -16.78 -7.55 20.86
CA GLN A 74 -16.78 -8.25 22.16
C GLN A 74 -18.05 -7.97 22.96
#